data_AF-A0A833WPA4-F1
#
_entry.id   AF-A0A833WPA4-F1
#
_cell.length_a   1.000
_cell.length_b   1.000
_cell.length_c   1.000
_cell.angle_alpha   90.00
_cell.angle_beta   90.00
_cell.angle_gamma   90.00
#
_symmetry.space_group_name_H-M   'P 1'
#
loop_
_entity.id
_entity.type
_entity.pdbx_description
1 polymer ?
#
loop_
_entity_poly.entity_id
_entity_poly.type
_entity_poly.pdbx_seq_one_letter_code
_entity_poly.pdbx_strand_id
1 'polypeptide(L)'
;MAALAPFVFSIDNHDFQVIAADAEPLKPSNFITNVTINAGQRYDLLVQAKASSDGSSIGSFWMRATGLYGIPWTAASSDTADEGFNDVGLGIRKFSYLYF
;
A
#
# COMPACT_ATOMS: atom_id res chain seq x y z
N MET A 1 -12.60 -0.56 6.93
CA MET A 1 -12.02 -1.38 5.85
C MET A 1 -10.81 -2.15 6.40
N ALA A 2 -11.02 -3.33 7.01
CA ALA A 2 -9.95 -4.29 7.35
C ALA A 2 -10.42 -5.49 8.19
N ALA A 3 -11.61 -5.46 8.81
CA ALA A 3 -11.94 -6.47 9.82
C ALA A 3 -11.84 -7.92 9.32
N LEU A 4 -12.14 -8.19 8.04
CA LEU A 4 -12.11 -9.54 7.44
C LEU A 4 -11.68 -9.59 5.96
N ALA A 5 -11.30 -8.46 5.34
CA ALA A 5 -11.07 -8.37 3.90
C ALA A 5 -9.58 -8.17 3.58
N PRO A 6 -9.00 -8.95 2.66
CA PRO A 6 -7.67 -8.67 2.18
C PRO A 6 -7.65 -7.40 1.33
N PHE A 7 -6.48 -6.80 1.24
CA PHE A 7 -6.24 -5.64 0.39
C PHE A 7 -4.90 -5.77 -0.31
N VAL A 8 -4.79 -5.06 -1.43
CA VAL A 8 -3.53 -4.86 -2.15
C VAL A 8 -2.94 -3.53 -1.72
N PHE A 9 -1.75 -3.57 -1.14
CA PHE A 9 -0.99 -2.37 -0.81
C PHE A 9 -0.07 -1.98 -1.96
N SER A 10 -0.02 -0.68 -2.29
CA SER A 10 0.93 -0.12 -3.24
C SER A 10 1.26 1.34 -2.93
N ILE A 11 2.35 1.82 -3.53
CA ILE A 11 2.75 3.24 -3.50
C ILE A 11 2.98 3.67 -4.94
N ASP A 12 2.28 4.71 -5.39
CA ASP A 12 2.38 5.18 -6.77
C ASP A 12 3.85 5.55 -7.10
N ASN A 13 4.32 5.07 -8.26
CA ASN A 13 5.69 5.27 -8.77
C ASN A 13 6.83 4.69 -7.89
N HIS A 14 6.55 3.74 -7.00
CA HIS A 14 7.55 3.14 -6.12
C HIS A 14 7.54 1.60 -6.21
N ASP A 15 8.75 1.04 -6.26
CA ASP A 15 8.98 -0.38 -6.06
C ASP A 15 9.53 -0.61 -4.66
N PHE A 16 9.31 -1.79 -4.12
CA PHE A 16 9.78 -2.16 -2.79
C PHE A 16 10.13 -3.64 -2.69
N GLN A 17 10.83 -3.99 -1.62
CA GLN A 17 11.15 -5.37 -1.28
C GLN A 17 10.49 -5.73 0.06
N VAL A 18 9.96 -6.95 0.16
CA VAL A 18 9.50 -7.51 1.44
C VAL A 18 10.71 -8.07 2.18
N ILE A 19 10.88 -7.68 3.45
CA ILE A 19 12.02 -8.09 4.28
C ILE A 19 11.63 -8.85 5.55
N ALA A 20 10.35 -8.88 5.90
CA ALA A 20 9.81 -9.70 6.98
C ALA A 20 8.31 -9.95 6.78
N ALA A 21 7.81 -11.04 7.37
CA ALA A 21 6.39 -11.35 7.44
C ALA A 21 6.04 -11.86 8.84
N ASP A 22 4.98 -11.32 9.43
CA ASP A 22 4.46 -11.70 10.74
C ASP A 22 5.52 -11.71 11.86
N ALA A 23 6.40 -10.71 11.84
CA ALA A 23 7.54 -10.50 12.74
C ALA A 23 8.72 -11.46 12.55
N GLU A 24 8.71 -12.30 11.50
CA GLU A 24 9.84 -13.14 11.13
C GLU A 24 10.61 -12.54 9.95
N PRO A 25 11.94 -12.30 10.09
CA PRO A 25 12.76 -11.81 9.00
C PRO A 25 12.82 -12.77 7.80
N LEU A 26 12.87 -12.21 6.60
CA LEU A 26 12.97 -12.94 5.34
C LEU A 26 14.18 -12.46 4.53
N LYS A 27 14.66 -13.31 3.62
CA LYS A 27 15.53 -12.83 2.54
C LYS A 27 14.74 -11.80 1.71
N PRO A 28 15.32 -10.62 1.39
CA PRO A 28 14.64 -9.63 0.57
C PRO A 28 14.08 -10.23 -0.72
N SER A 29 12.82 -9.94 -1.01
CA SER A 29 12.18 -10.34 -2.26
C SER A 29 12.81 -9.64 -3.47
N ASN A 30 12.43 -10.06 -4.67
CA ASN A 30 12.59 -9.19 -5.85
C ASN A 30 11.82 -7.88 -5.64
N PHE A 31 12.20 -6.83 -6.38
CA PHE A 31 11.43 -5.59 -6.41
C PHE A 31 10.03 -5.86 -6.98
N ILE A 32 9.01 -5.44 -6.23
CA ILE A 32 7.59 -5.55 -6.58
C ILE A 32 6.91 -4.20 -6.40
N THR A 33 5.79 -3.99 -7.07
CA THR A 33 5.01 -2.73 -7.03
C THR A 33 3.83 -2.79 -6.07
N ASN A 34 3.43 -4.00 -5.66
CA ASN A 34 2.30 -4.22 -4.76
C ASN A 34 2.46 -5.52 -3.97
N VAL A 35 1.71 -5.63 -2.86
CA VAL A 35 1.62 -6.85 -2.03
C VAL A 35 0.18 -7.05 -1.55
N THR A 36 -0.32 -8.28 -1.64
CA THR A 36 -1.61 -8.65 -1.05
C THR A 36 -1.43 -8.98 0.43
N ILE A 37 -2.24 -8.37 1.30
CA ILE A 37 -2.19 -8.55 2.75
C ILE A 37 -3.55 -9.06 3.20
N ASN A 38 -3.58 -10.25 3.80
CA ASN A 38 -4.80 -10.79 4.41
C ASN A 38 -5.00 -10.23 5.83
N ALA A 39 -6.24 -10.27 6.31
CA ALA A 39 -6.57 -9.85 7.66
C ALA A 39 -5.69 -10.60 8.69
N GLY A 40 -5.04 -9.85 9.57
CA GLY A 40 -4.13 -10.39 10.59
C GLY A 40 -2.67 -10.53 10.15
N GLN A 41 -2.34 -10.42 8.86
CA GLN A 41 -0.94 -10.46 8.40
C GLN A 41 -0.23 -9.11 8.53
N ARG A 42 1.09 -9.13 8.72
CA ARG A 42 1.96 -7.95 8.70
C ARG A 42 3.17 -8.20 7.81
N TYR A 43 3.58 -7.20 7.04
CA TYR A 43 4.77 -7.24 6.21
C TYR A 43 5.62 -5.99 6.46
N ASP A 44 6.93 -6.19 6.59
CA ASP A 44 7.89 -5.09 6.60
C ASP A 44 8.46 -4.88 5.20
N LEU A 45 8.39 -3.64 4.71
CA LEU A 45 8.76 -3.27 3.35
C LEU A 45 9.94 -2.31 3.34
N LEU A 46 10.93 -2.58 2.51
CA LEU A 46 12.00 -1.64 2.20
C LEU A 46 11.64 -0.87 0.92
N VAL A 47 11.41 0.45 1.07
CA VAL A 47 11.00 1.34 -0.02
C VAL A 47 12.09 2.39 -0.25
N GLN A 48 12.66 2.44 -1.46
CA GLN A 48 13.58 3.50 -1.83
C GLN A 48 12.82 4.79 -2.16
N ALA A 49 13.18 5.91 -1.54
CA ALA A 49 12.64 7.21 -1.87
C ALA A 49 13.06 7.64 -3.29
N LYS A 50 12.09 7.96 -4.16
CA LYS A 50 12.34 8.52 -5.50
C LYS A 50 11.92 9.99 -5.54
N ALA A 51 12.67 10.80 -6.30
CA ALA A 51 12.28 12.17 -6.64
C ALA A 51 11.02 12.17 -7.53
N SER A 52 10.33 13.30 -7.62
CA SER A 52 9.13 13.43 -8.46
C SER A 52 9.50 13.35 -9.95
N SER A 53 8.61 12.76 -10.75
CA SER A 53 8.78 12.60 -12.20
C SER A 53 8.65 13.92 -12.97
N ASP A 54 8.15 14.98 -12.35
CA ASP A 54 8.04 16.35 -12.89
C ASP A 54 9.34 17.17 -12.74
N GLY A 55 10.44 16.54 -12.29
CA GLY A 55 11.71 17.23 -12.05
C GLY A 55 11.78 17.95 -10.70
N SER A 56 10.71 17.91 -9.90
CA SER A 56 10.77 18.36 -8.51
C SER A 56 11.54 17.36 -7.65
N SER A 57 12.45 17.85 -6.82
CA SER A 57 13.13 17.05 -5.79
C SER A 57 12.17 16.58 -4.68
N ILE A 58 10.94 17.08 -4.68
CA ILE A 58 9.88 16.77 -3.71
C ILE A 58 8.61 16.38 -4.47
N GLY A 59 8.20 15.12 -4.32
CA GLY A 59 6.92 14.61 -4.81
C GLY A 59 5.96 14.23 -3.68
N SER A 60 4.67 14.26 -3.97
CA SER A 60 3.64 13.62 -3.16
C SER A 60 3.08 12.43 -3.93
N PHE A 61 3.11 11.25 -3.33
CA PHE A 61 2.70 10.00 -3.96
C PHE A 61 1.55 9.38 -3.15
N TRP A 62 0.56 8.82 -3.83
CA TRP A 62 -0.49 8.07 -3.15
C TRP A 62 0.05 6.74 -2.64
N MET A 63 -0.22 6.46 -1.38
CA MET A 63 -0.20 5.12 -0.82
C MET A 63 -1.64 4.60 -0.88
N ARG A 64 -1.81 3.38 -1.38
CA ARG A 64 -3.11 2.76 -1.62
C ARG A 64 -3.23 1.46 -0.86
N ALA A 65 -4.38 1.25 -0.24
CA ALA A 65 -4.84 -0.03 0.27
C ALA A 65 -6.16 -0.35 -0.43
N THR A 66 -6.08 -1.02 -1.58
CA THR A 66 -7.24 -1.36 -2.41
C THR A 66 -7.86 -2.66 -1.90
N GLY A 67 -9.08 -2.59 -1.36
CA GLY A 67 -9.81 -3.75 -0.88
C GLY A 67 -10.11 -4.74 -2.01
N LEU A 68 -9.93 -6.03 -1.74
CA LEU A 68 -10.33 -7.10 -2.65
C LEU A 68 -11.76 -7.52 -2.33
N TYR A 69 -12.64 -7.45 -3.34
CA TYR A 69 -14.06 -7.78 -3.26
C TYR A 69 -14.47 -8.79 -4.35
N GLY A 70 -15.66 -9.39 -4.19
CA GLY A 70 -16.17 -10.44 -5.07
C GLY A 70 -15.50 -11.80 -4.82
N ILE A 71 -16.07 -12.89 -5.34
CA ILE A 71 -15.59 -14.27 -5.09
C ILE A 71 -14.10 -14.40 -5.47
N PRO A 72 -13.21 -14.92 -4.58
CA PRO A 72 -13.49 -15.61 -3.31
C PRO A 72 -13.51 -14.71 -2.06
N TRP A 73 -13.41 -13.39 -2.21
CA TRP A 73 -13.32 -12.41 -1.14
C TRP A 73 -14.70 -11.94 -0.66
N THR A 74 -14.78 -11.59 0.62
CA THR A 74 -16.05 -11.26 1.30
C THR A 74 -16.25 -9.76 1.51
N ALA A 75 -15.38 -8.90 0.95
CA ALA A 75 -15.53 -7.46 1.04
C ALA A 75 -16.61 -6.95 0.06
N ALA A 76 -17.32 -5.90 0.48
CA ALA A 76 -18.16 -5.10 -0.41
C ALA A 76 -17.29 -4.15 -1.27
N SER A 77 -17.81 -3.75 -2.43
CA SER A 77 -17.25 -2.68 -3.25
C SER A 77 -17.89 -1.33 -2.93
N SER A 78 -17.29 -0.23 -3.40
CA SER A 78 -17.88 1.12 -3.37
C SER A 78 -19.30 1.19 -3.96
N ASP A 79 -19.60 0.39 -4.98
CA ASP A 79 -20.93 0.35 -5.62
C ASP A 79 -21.99 -0.43 -4.84
N THR A 80 -21.57 -1.34 -3.95
CA THR A 80 -22.47 -2.30 -3.26
C THR A 80 -22.58 -2.06 -1.76
N ALA A 81 -21.70 -1.24 -1.19
CA ALA A 81 -21.73 -0.83 0.19
C ALA A 81 -22.58 0.43 0.41
N ASP A 82 -22.78 0.79 1.69
CA ASP A 82 -23.51 1.99 2.08
C ASP A 82 -22.79 3.28 1.65
N GLU A 83 -23.55 4.38 1.60
CA GLU A 83 -23.05 5.71 1.26
C GLU A 83 -21.83 6.09 2.13
N GLY A 84 -20.79 6.60 1.48
CA GLY A 84 -19.54 6.99 2.13
C GLY A 84 -18.54 5.85 2.33
N PHE A 85 -18.87 4.61 1.92
CA PHE A 85 -17.86 3.55 1.83
C PHE A 85 -16.86 3.84 0.71
N ASN A 86 -15.58 3.70 1.04
CA ASN A 86 -14.49 3.77 0.08
C ASN A 86 -13.75 2.44 0.15
N ASP A 87 -13.63 1.76 -0.99
CA ASP A 87 -12.91 0.49 -1.16
C ASP A 87 -11.41 0.69 -1.39
N VAL A 88 -10.94 1.93 -1.50
CA VAL A 88 -9.52 2.29 -1.60
C VAL A 88 -9.12 3.20 -0.44
N GLY A 89 -8.39 2.63 0.52
CA GLY A 89 -7.76 3.41 1.58
C GLY A 89 -6.63 4.25 1.00
N LEU A 90 -6.65 5.56 1.21
CA LEU A 90 -5.67 6.49 0.67
C LEU A 90 -4.81 7.12 1.77
N GLY A 91 -3.52 7.20 1.51
CA GLY A 91 -2.55 7.98 2.29
C GLY A 91 -1.61 8.76 1.37
N ILE A 92 -0.96 9.79 1.89
CA ILE A 92 0.02 10.58 1.12
C ILE A 92 1.42 10.32 1.66
N ARG A 93 2.32 9.90 0.77
CA ARG A 93 3.76 9.95 1.03
C ARG A 93 4.31 11.26 0.46
N LYS A 94 4.68 12.19 1.35
CA LYS A 94 5.23 13.49 0.98
C LYS A 94 6.70 13.57 1.40
N PHE A 95 7.54 14.03 0.49
CA PHE A 95 8.91 14.40 0.80
C PHE A 95 9.01 15.88 1.20
N SER A 96 9.93 16.22 2.08
CA SER A 96 10.23 17.62 2.43
C SER A 96 11.71 17.74 2.72
N TYR A 97 12.30 18.89 2.41
CA TYR A 97 13.61 19.24 2.93
C TYR A 97 13.53 19.46 4.43
N LEU A 98 14.46 18.88 5.18
CA LEU A 98 14.82 19.39 6.49
C LEU A 98 15.87 20.49 6.25
N TYR A 99 15.50 21.74 6.50
CA TYR A 99 16.49 22.78 6.72
C TYR A 99 16.94 22.65 8.18
N PHE A 100 18.23 22.37 8.39
CA PHE A 100 18.88 22.43 9.70
C PHE A 100 19.41 23.84 9.95
#